data_AF-A0A7H1Q7W5-F1
#
_entry.id   AF-A0A7H1Q7W5-F1
#
_cell.length_a   1.000
_cell.length_b   1.000
_cell.length_c   1.000
_cell.angle_alpha   90.00
_cell.angle_beta   90.00
_cell.angle_gamma   90.00
#
_symmetry.space_group_name_H-M   'P 1'
#
loop_
_entity.id
_entity.type
_entity.pdbx_description
1 polymer ?
#
loop_
_entity_poly.entity_id
_entity_poly.type
_entity_poly.pdbx_seq_one_letter_code
_entity_poly.pdbx_strand_id
1 'polypeptide(L)'
;MTPEHQPPTGTPATDTHDPLFGPPPGCPAGALGPGGLHRLYGAGAEDLDDLYERLREQYGPVAPVLLHDDVPMWVVLGHAENL
;
A
#
# COMPACT_ATOMS: atom_id res chain seq x y z
N MET A 1 -34.38 -1.31 20.44
CA MET A 1 -33.12 -0.94 21.10
C MET A 1 -32.09 -1.94 20.63
N THR A 2 -31.24 -1.55 19.68
CA THR A 2 -30.21 -2.41 19.08
C THR A 2 -28.89 -2.14 19.81
N PRO A 3 -28.07 -3.15 20.16
CA PRO A 3 -26.79 -2.89 20.80
C PRO A 3 -25.76 -2.46 19.74
N GLU A 4 -25.16 -1.30 19.99
CA GLU A 4 -24.05 -0.74 19.21
C GLU A 4 -22.77 -1.56 19.49
N HIS A 5 -22.18 -2.15 18.46
CA HIS A 5 -20.85 -2.77 18.54
C HIS A 5 -19.78 -1.67 18.37
N GLN A 6 -19.16 -1.24 19.47
CA GLN A 6 -17.97 -0.39 19.41
C GLN A 6 -16.73 -1.25 19.09
N PRO A 7 -15.92 -0.95 18.06
CA PRO A 7 -14.62 -1.58 17.90
C PRO A 7 -13.61 -0.95 18.88
N PRO A 8 -12.71 -1.74 19.50
CA PRO A 8 -11.70 -1.19 20.40
C PRO A 8 -10.64 -0.41 19.62
N THR A 9 -10.39 0.82 20.04
CA THR A 9 -9.17 1.58 19.74
C THR A 9 -7.98 0.84 20.36
N GLY A 10 -7.31 0.01 19.56
CA GLY A 10 -6.02 -0.58 19.90
C GLY A 10 -4.92 0.12 19.12
N THR A 11 -4.22 1.05 19.77
CA THR A 11 -2.95 1.61 19.29
C THR A 11 -1.87 0.53 19.39
N PRO A 12 -1.18 0.11 18.31
CA PRO A 12 0.09 -0.58 18.47
C PRO A 12 1.19 0.48 18.56
N ALA A 13 1.61 0.79 19.79
CA ALA A 13 2.90 1.40 20.03
C ALA A 13 3.97 0.30 19.98
N THR A 14 4.80 0.27 18.95
CA THR A 14 6.25 0.02 18.99
C THR A 14 6.79 0.39 17.62
N ASP A 15 7.01 1.68 17.43
CA ASP A 15 7.84 2.20 16.35
C ASP A 15 9.30 1.99 16.79
N THR A 16 9.91 0.93 16.28
CA THR A 16 11.37 0.83 16.18
C THR A 16 11.66 0.54 14.73
N HIS A 17 11.38 1.52 13.88
CA HIS A 17 11.87 1.52 12.51
C HIS A 17 13.35 1.94 12.52
N ASP A 18 14.23 0.96 12.68
CA ASP A 18 15.65 1.14 12.36
C ASP A 18 15.78 1.29 10.82
N PRO A 19 16.20 2.46 10.31
CA PRO A 19 16.18 2.75 8.87
C PRO A 19 17.30 2.04 8.08
N LEU A 20 18.06 1.11 8.68
CA LEU A 20 19.21 0.47 8.03
C LEU A 20 18.88 -0.87 7.34
N PHE A 21 17.66 -1.39 7.43
CA PHE A 21 17.28 -2.69 6.86
C PHE A 21 16.21 -2.58 5.77
N GLY A 22 16.43 -1.72 4.78
CA GLY A 22 15.81 -1.94 3.47
C GLY A 22 16.27 -3.30 2.90
N PRO A 23 15.37 -4.12 2.32
CA PRO A 23 15.77 -5.37 1.68
C PRO A 23 16.85 -5.09 0.63
N PRO A 24 17.83 -6.00 0.45
CA PRO A 24 18.95 -5.76 -0.44
C PRO A 24 18.45 -5.48 -1.87
N PRO A 25 19.13 -4.60 -2.62
CA PRO A 25 18.71 -4.21 -3.96
C PRO A 25 18.61 -5.45 -4.85
N GLY A 26 17.42 -5.68 -5.42
CA GLY A 26 17.12 -6.86 -6.25
C GLY A 26 16.35 -7.98 -5.55
N CYS A 27 16.04 -7.87 -4.25
CA CYS A 27 15.07 -8.77 -3.62
C CYS A 27 13.64 -8.43 -4.06
N PRO A 28 12.81 -9.42 -4.48
CA PRO A 28 11.41 -9.17 -4.83
C PRO A 28 10.60 -8.61 -3.67
N ALA A 29 10.99 -8.90 -2.42
CA ALA A 29 10.42 -8.28 -1.22
C ALA A 29 10.70 -6.77 -1.12
N GLY A 30 11.69 -6.23 -1.86
CA GLY A 30 12.02 -4.81 -1.92
C GLY A 30 11.23 -3.99 -2.95
N ALA A 31 10.48 -4.66 -3.83
CA ALA A 31 9.46 -4.00 -4.63
C ALA A 31 8.25 -3.56 -3.77
N LEU A 32 8.11 -4.19 -2.60
CA LEU A 32 7.03 -3.94 -1.66
C LEU A 32 7.54 -3.06 -0.52
N GLY A 33 6.82 -1.98 -0.24
CA GLY A 33 7.13 -1.13 0.89
C GLY A 33 6.56 -1.69 2.21
N PRO A 34 6.68 -0.91 3.30
CA PRO A 34 6.16 -1.29 4.61
C PRO A 34 4.69 -1.74 4.54
N GLY A 35 4.34 -2.76 5.34
CA GLY A 35 2.97 -3.30 5.39
C GLY A 35 2.56 -4.10 4.15
N GLY A 36 3.48 -4.39 3.24
CA GLY A 36 3.18 -5.17 2.05
C GLY A 36 2.47 -4.38 0.96
N LEU A 37 2.64 -3.05 0.94
CA LEU A 37 2.01 -2.16 -0.04
C LEU A 37 2.91 -1.89 -1.24
N HIS A 38 2.31 -1.76 -2.43
CA HIS A 38 3.03 -1.42 -3.66
C HIS A 38 3.44 0.06 -3.67
N ARG A 39 4.69 0.34 -4.08
CA ARG A 39 5.16 1.69 -4.37
C ARG A 39 4.77 2.07 -5.81
N LEU A 40 4.28 3.29 -6.01
CA LEU A 40 4.03 3.84 -7.36
C LEU A 40 5.28 4.48 -7.99
N TYR A 41 6.44 4.38 -7.33
CA TYR A 41 7.70 4.96 -7.76
C TYR A 41 8.86 4.03 -7.39
N GLY A 42 9.96 4.12 -8.15
CA GLY A 42 11.18 3.36 -7.88
C GLY A 42 11.08 1.88 -8.28
N ALA A 43 11.89 1.04 -7.62
CA ALA A 43 11.97 -0.38 -7.94
C ALA A 43 10.62 -1.07 -7.70
N GLY A 44 10.11 -1.76 -8.72
CA GLY A 44 8.78 -2.39 -8.72
C GLY A 44 7.67 -1.56 -9.40
N ALA A 45 7.94 -0.31 -9.77
CA ALA A 45 7.02 0.56 -10.52
C ALA A 45 7.54 0.88 -11.94
N GLU A 46 8.40 0.02 -12.49
CA GLU A 46 8.99 0.19 -13.83
C GLU A 46 7.95 -0.03 -14.94
N ASP A 47 6.99 -0.93 -14.68
CA ASP A 47 5.81 -1.16 -15.51
C ASP A 47 4.55 -0.80 -14.71
N LEU A 48 4.08 0.44 -14.88
CA LEU A 48 2.92 0.95 -14.17
C LEU A 48 1.61 0.36 -14.67
N ASP A 49 1.53 -0.02 -15.95
CA ASP A 49 0.31 -0.61 -16.51
C ASP A 49 0.05 -1.99 -15.87
N ASP A 50 1.03 -2.88 -15.90
CA ASP A 50 0.95 -4.21 -15.27
C ASP A 50 0.76 -4.11 -13.75
N LEU A 51 1.39 -3.11 -13.10
CA LEU A 51 1.16 -2.82 -11.69
C LEU A 51 -0.30 -2.44 -11.39
N TYR A 52 -0.89 -1.54 -12.18
CA TYR A 52 -2.28 -1.13 -11.99
C TYR A 52 -3.26 -2.26 -12.27
N GLU A 53 -2.99 -3.11 -13.26
CA GLU A 53 -3.79 -4.31 -13.51
C GLU A 53 -3.81 -5.23 -12.28
N ARG A 54 -2.65 -5.58 -11.72
CA ARG A 54 -2.57 -6.39 -10.49
C ARG A 54 -3.30 -5.75 -9.31
N LEU A 55 -3.15 -4.44 -9.12
CA LEU A 55 -3.84 -3.72 -8.05
C LEU A 55 -5.36 -3.76 -8.24
N ARG A 56 -5.85 -3.66 -9.48
CA ARG A 56 -7.29 -3.81 -9.79
C ARG A 56 -7.79 -5.22 -9.50
N GLU A 57 -7.01 -6.24 -9.84
CA GLU A 57 -7.36 -7.64 -9.55
C GLU A 57 -7.43 -7.92 -8.05
N GLN A 58 -6.50 -7.36 -7.28
CA GLN A 58 -6.39 -7.63 -5.84
C GLN A 58 -7.35 -6.78 -4.99
N TYR A 59 -7.49 -5.49 -5.29
CA TYR A 59 -8.20 -4.52 -4.45
C TYR A 59 -9.46 -3.93 -5.11
N GLY A 60 -9.65 -4.14 -6.41
CA GLY A 60 -10.74 -3.54 -7.16
C GLY A 60 -10.44 -2.10 -7.59
N PRO A 61 -11.45 -1.20 -7.62
CA PRO A 61 -11.30 0.10 -8.26
C PRO A 61 -10.47 1.11 -7.45
N VAL A 62 -10.20 0.84 -6.17
CA VAL A 62 -9.42 1.71 -5.28
C VAL A 62 -8.46 0.85 -4.47
N ALA A 63 -7.16 1.16 -4.53
CA ALA A 63 -6.12 0.35 -3.89
C ALA A 63 -5.23 1.17 -2.93
N PRO A 64 -4.78 0.58 -1.81
CA PRO A 64 -3.79 1.19 -0.94
C PRO A 64 -2.39 1.06 -1.58
N VAL A 65 -1.66 2.16 -1.63
CA VAL A 65 -0.32 2.23 -2.24
C VAL A 65 0.59 3.20 -1.48
N LEU A 66 1.88 3.20 -1.83
CA LEU A 66 2.89 4.10 -1.28
C LEU A 66 3.39 5.05 -2.39
N LEU A 67 3.42 6.35 -2.08
CA LEU A 67 4.09 7.38 -2.86
C LEU A 67 5.51 7.63 -2.31
N HIS A 68 6.23 8.60 -2.89
CA HIS A 68 7.60 8.94 -2.52
C HIS A 68 7.80 9.00 -1.00
N ASP A 69 8.94 8.48 -0.54
CA ASP A 69 9.28 8.30 0.88
C ASP A 69 8.27 7.45 1.69
N ASP A 70 7.69 6.42 1.06
CA ASP A 70 6.73 5.50 1.68
C ASP A 70 5.49 6.19 2.28
N VAL A 71 5.02 7.28 1.65
CA VAL A 71 3.80 7.98 2.08
C VAL A 71 2.56 7.16 1.68
N PRO A 72 1.72 6.70 2.63
CA PRO A 72 0.53 5.91 2.32
C PRO A 72 -0.55 6.76 1.66
N MET A 73 -1.13 6.23 0.59
CA MET A 73 -2.23 6.86 -0.14
C MET A 73 -3.21 5.83 -0.70
N TRP A 74 -4.32 6.32 -1.24
CA TRP A 74 -5.27 5.54 -2.01
C TRP A 74 -5.23 5.98 -3.46
N VAL A 75 -5.05 5.04 -4.38
CA VAL A 75 -5.12 5.29 -5.82
C VAL A 75 -6.47 4.85 -6.35
N VAL A 76 -7.12 5.72 -7.13
CA VAL A 76 -8.31 5.38 -7.90
C VAL A 76 -7.86 4.82 -9.24
N LEU A 77 -8.21 3.57 -9.50
CA LEU A 77 -7.80 2.83 -10.69
C LEU A 77 -8.91 2.78 -11.73
N GLY A 78 -10.16 2.99 -11.33
CA GLY A 78 -11.35 2.89 -12.19
C GLY A 78 -11.89 4.24 -12.64
N HIS A 79 -12.42 4.27 -13.86
CA HIS A 79 -12.98 5.48 -14.45
C HIS A 79 -14.32 5.89 -13.83
N ALA A 80 -15.16 4.92 -13.46
CA ALA A 80 -16.48 5.18 -12.87
C ALA A 80 -16.38 5.81 -11.48
N GLU A 81 -15.31 5.51 -10.76
CA GLU A 81 -15.03 5.97 -9.41
C GLU A 81 -14.38 7.37 -9.36
N ASN A 82 -14.08 7.96 -10.53
CA ASN A 82 -13.49 9.29 -10.69
C ASN A 82 -14.51 10.36 -11.14
N LEU A 83 -15.78 10.22 -10.73
CA LEU A 83 -16.89 11.11 -11.06
C LEU A 83 -17.41 11.82 -9.81
#